data_AF-A0A1M2VFE8-F1
#
_entry.id   AF-A0A1M2VFE8-F1
#
_cell.length_a   1.000
_cell.length_b   1.000
_cell.length_c   1.000
_cell.angle_alpha   90.00
_cell.angle_beta   90.00
_cell.angle_gamma   90.00
#
_symmetry.space_group_name_H-M   'P 1'
#
loop_
_entity.id
_entity.type
_entity.pdbx_description
1 polymer ?
#
loop_
_entity_poly.entity_id
_entity_poly.type
_entity_poly.pdbx_seq_one_letter_code
_entity_poly.pdbx_strand_id
1 'polypeptide(L)'
;MKYAPHGYATSIVIGRGLKLVGWPNGPEDAIPFGDPSDIPGGQPVIGRLLALWKSGELHFEPASEEERMLARRDPKAVLPGKPLERPAPRCWGPCGRNDMKKARKPRPVVNANGRVIHQRRKRLGPITPKIVLGESDLDENDEVRSSGEESAWEDAGVVD
;
A
#
# COMPACT_ATOMS: atom_id res chain seq x y z
N MET A 1 -15.91 -4.75 -3.30
CA MET A 1 -16.30 -3.44 -3.85
C MET A 1 -15.53 -2.38 -3.08
N LYS A 2 -14.84 -1.44 -3.74
CA LYS A 2 -14.12 -0.37 -3.02
C LYS A 2 -15.09 0.80 -2.87
N TYR A 3 -15.50 1.10 -1.63
CA TYR A 3 -16.44 2.18 -1.32
C TYR A 3 -15.81 3.59 -1.31
N ALA A 4 -14.54 3.69 -1.70
CA ALA A 4 -13.86 4.97 -1.92
C ALA A 4 -14.28 5.57 -3.27
N PRO A 5 -14.26 6.93 -3.41
CA PRO A 5 -14.65 7.61 -4.65
C PRO A 5 -14.00 7.02 -5.90
N HIS A 6 -12.69 6.88 -5.88
CA HIS A 6 -11.92 6.33 -6.99
C HIS A 6 -12.28 4.86 -7.24
N GLY A 7 -12.48 4.07 -6.18
CA GLY A 7 -12.79 2.66 -6.28
C GLY A 7 -14.15 2.40 -6.91
N TYR A 8 -15.15 3.18 -6.53
CA TYR A 8 -16.49 3.12 -7.11
C TYR A 8 -16.46 3.49 -8.59
N ALA A 9 -15.87 4.64 -8.92
CA ALA A 9 -15.79 5.14 -10.29
C ALA A 9 -15.10 4.14 -11.25
N THR A 10 -13.95 3.58 -10.87
CA THR A 10 -13.24 2.64 -11.75
C THR A 10 -13.88 1.27 -11.84
N SER A 11 -14.32 0.73 -10.70
CA SER A 11 -14.74 -0.68 -10.64
C SER A 11 -16.19 -0.87 -11.07
N ILE A 12 -17.05 0.12 -10.81
CA ILE A 12 -18.50 0.00 -10.99
C ILE A 12 -18.93 0.79 -12.23
N VAL A 13 -18.64 2.08 -12.27
CA VAL A 13 -19.07 2.94 -13.39
C VAL A 13 -18.29 2.60 -14.65
N ILE A 14 -16.96 2.66 -14.62
CA ILE A 14 -16.14 2.41 -15.81
C ILE A 14 -16.11 0.91 -16.15
N GLY A 15 -15.77 0.09 -15.15
CA GLY A 15 -15.52 -1.35 -15.34
C GLY A 15 -16.78 -2.17 -15.59
N ARG A 16 -17.89 -1.87 -14.91
CA ARG A 16 -19.15 -2.62 -15.08
C ARG A 16 -20.22 -1.85 -15.85
N GLY A 17 -20.03 -0.55 -16.12
CA GLY A 17 -21.03 0.26 -16.80
C GLY A 17 -22.30 0.43 -15.98
N LEU A 18 -22.20 0.47 -14.64
CA LEU A 18 -23.34 0.59 -13.73
C LEU A 18 -23.20 1.82 -12.83
N LYS A 19 -24.34 2.42 -12.48
CA LYS A 19 -24.46 3.44 -11.44
C LYS A 19 -25.46 2.99 -10.38
N LEU A 20 -25.30 3.48 -9.16
CA LEU A 20 -26.16 3.18 -8.03
C LEU A 20 -27.13 4.35 -7.86
N VAL A 21 -28.42 4.08 -8.01
CA VAL A 21 -29.50 5.08 -7.97
C VAL A 21 -30.33 4.88 -6.71
N GLY A 22 -30.88 5.96 -6.15
CA GLY A 22 -31.72 5.91 -4.96
C GLY A 22 -30.94 5.79 -3.64
N TRP A 23 -29.68 6.22 -3.63
CA TRP A 23 -28.94 6.31 -2.37
C TRP A 23 -29.54 7.40 -1.48
N PRO A 24 -29.85 7.10 -0.21
CA PRO A 24 -30.41 8.08 0.70
C PRO A 24 -29.36 9.14 1.05
N ASN A 25 -29.43 10.27 0.35
CA ASN A 25 -28.56 11.44 0.52
C ASN A 25 -29.35 12.73 0.81
N GLY A 26 -30.65 12.59 1.10
CA GLY A 26 -31.55 13.71 1.36
C GLY A 26 -31.34 14.35 2.74
N PRO A 27 -32.02 15.48 3.01
CA PRO A 27 -31.92 16.19 4.28
C PRO A 27 -32.42 15.38 5.49
N GLU A 28 -33.32 14.42 5.26
CA GLU A 28 -33.89 13.56 6.30
C GLU A 28 -33.03 12.32 6.57
N ASP A 29 -32.42 11.75 5.52
CA ASP A 29 -31.55 10.57 5.59
C ASP A 29 -30.18 10.92 4.98
N ALA A 30 -29.34 11.60 5.75
CA ALA A 30 -28.00 12.01 5.33
C ALA A 30 -26.99 10.86 5.50
N ILE A 31 -27.22 9.72 4.84
CA ILE A 31 -26.35 8.55 4.96
C ILE A 31 -25.12 8.73 4.05
N PRO A 32 -23.90 8.84 4.61
CA PRO A 32 -22.71 9.01 3.80
C PRO A 32 -22.44 7.75 2.97
N PHE A 33 -21.97 7.96 1.75
CA PHE A 33 -21.51 6.87 0.90
C PHE A 33 -20.14 6.38 1.40
N GLY A 34 -20.06 5.10 1.75
CA GLY A 34 -18.88 4.51 2.34
C GLY A 34 -19.02 3.01 2.53
N ASP A 35 -18.03 2.42 3.23
CA ASP A 35 -18.11 1.02 3.64
C ASP A 35 -19.26 0.86 4.63
N PRO A 36 -20.22 -0.06 4.43
CA PRO A 36 -21.32 -0.29 5.37
C PRO A 36 -20.86 -0.50 6.83
N SER A 37 -19.64 -0.99 7.02
CA SER A 37 -19.03 -1.20 8.36
C SER A 37 -18.55 0.09 9.01
N ASP A 38 -18.20 1.11 8.20
CA ASP A 38 -17.65 2.39 8.66
C ASP A 38 -18.75 3.48 8.76
N ILE A 39 -19.94 3.24 8.21
CA ILE A 39 -21.03 4.23 8.21
C ILE A 39 -21.54 4.46 9.65
N PRO A 40 -21.60 5.72 10.13
CA PRO A 40 -22.13 6.03 11.44
C PRO A 40 -23.63 5.70 11.52
N GLY A 41 -24.07 5.19 12.67
CA GLY A 41 -25.46 4.84 12.92
C GLY A 41 -25.75 3.34 12.95
N GLY A 42 -24.78 2.48 12.61
CA GLY A 42 -24.82 1.04 12.89
C GLY A 42 -26.00 0.30 12.24
N GLN A 43 -26.61 -0.64 12.99
CA GLN A 43 -27.65 -1.53 12.47
C GLN A 43 -28.87 -0.78 11.87
N PRO A 44 -29.44 0.29 12.49
CA PRO A 44 -30.55 1.03 11.90
C PRO A 44 -30.29 1.52 10.48
N VAL A 45 -29.09 2.04 10.21
CA VAL A 45 -28.72 2.57 8.89
C VAL A 45 -28.61 1.45 7.87
N ILE A 46 -27.99 0.33 8.24
CA ILE A 46 -27.92 -0.86 7.38
C ILE A 46 -29.33 -1.41 7.11
N GLY A 47 -30.20 -1.44 8.12
CA GLY A 47 -31.60 -1.85 7.99
C GLY A 47 -32.37 -0.95 7.02
N ARG A 48 -32.15 0.36 7.08
CA ARG A 48 -32.73 1.34 6.14
C ARG A 48 -32.25 1.10 4.71
N LEU A 49 -30.95 0.95 4.49
CA LEU A 49 -30.38 0.64 3.17
C LEU A 49 -30.94 -0.68 2.61
N LEU A 50 -31.09 -1.70 3.46
CA LEU A 50 -31.68 -2.97 3.07
C LEU A 50 -33.17 -2.83 2.72
N ALA A 51 -33.92 -1.99 3.44
CA ALA A 51 -35.32 -1.71 3.13
C ALA A 51 -35.46 -1.03 1.76
N LEU A 52 -34.64 -0.02 1.47
CA LEU A 52 -34.60 0.68 0.18
C LEU A 52 -34.18 -0.26 -0.96
N TRP A 53 -33.25 -1.18 -0.68
CA TRP A 53 -32.85 -2.20 -1.65
C TRP A 53 -33.99 -3.17 -1.96
N LYS A 54 -34.72 -3.61 -0.93
CA LYS A 54 -35.87 -4.51 -1.08
C LYS A 54 -37.09 -3.86 -1.72
N SER A 55 -37.30 -2.56 -1.49
CA SER A 55 -38.35 -1.81 -2.18
C SER A 55 -38.00 -1.52 -3.64
N GLY A 56 -36.73 -1.67 -4.02
CA GLY A 56 -36.23 -1.36 -5.37
C GLY A 56 -35.91 0.12 -5.58
N GLU A 57 -36.09 0.96 -4.56
CA GLU A 57 -35.68 2.37 -4.63
C GLU A 57 -34.16 2.48 -4.79
N LEU A 58 -33.41 1.67 -4.04
CA LEU A 58 -31.97 1.56 -4.19
C LEU A 58 -31.63 0.41 -5.14
N HIS A 59 -31.12 0.71 -6.34
CA HIS A 59 -30.79 -0.30 -7.35
C HIS A 59 -29.64 0.15 -8.27
N PHE A 60 -29.09 -0.79 -9.02
CA PHE A 60 -28.12 -0.49 -10.07
C PHE A 60 -28.82 -0.24 -11.40
N GLU A 61 -28.47 0.87 -12.05
CA GLU A 61 -28.90 1.24 -13.39
C GLU A 61 -27.68 1.25 -14.33
N PRO A 62 -27.84 0.96 -15.64
CA PRO A 62 -26.79 1.19 -16.62
C PRO A 62 -26.28 2.64 -16.59
N ALA A 63 -24.96 2.80 -16.54
CA ALA A 63 -24.32 4.11 -16.59
C ALA A 63 -24.26 4.63 -18.03
N SER A 64 -24.56 5.92 -18.22
CA SER A 64 -24.43 6.56 -19.53
C SER A 64 -22.94 6.71 -19.91
N GLU A 65 -22.65 6.83 -21.20
CA GLU A 65 -21.26 7.04 -21.63
C GLU A 65 -20.69 8.38 -21.10
N GLU A 66 -21.52 9.40 -20.94
CA GLU A 66 -21.15 10.67 -20.32
C GLU A 66 -20.75 10.49 -18.86
N GLU A 67 -21.50 9.71 -18.09
CA GLU A 67 -21.16 9.37 -16.70
C GLU A 67 -19.87 8.56 -16.61
N ARG A 68 -19.60 7.69 -17.58
CA ARG A 68 -18.34 6.93 -17.66
C ARG A 68 -17.16 7.84 -17.97
N MET A 69 -17.33 8.81 -18.87
CA MET A 69 -16.31 9.83 -19.14
C MET A 69 -16.11 10.75 -17.93
N LEU A 70 -17.18 11.15 -17.25
CA LEU A 70 -17.12 11.94 -16.03
C LEU A 70 -16.40 11.17 -14.91
N ALA A 71 -16.66 9.88 -14.76
CA ALA A 71 -15.98 9.02 -13.80
C ALA A 71 -14.46 8.92 -14.03
N ARG A 72 -14.01 9.03 -15.29
CA ARG A 72 -12.57 9.08 -15.64
C ARG A 72 -11.93 10.40 -15.27
N ARG A 73 -12.65 11.51 -15.46
CA ARG A 73 -12.16 12.87 -15.16
C ARG A 73 -12.22 13.17 -13.67
N ASP A 74 -13.41 13.01 -13.09
CA ASP A 74 -13.74 13.35 -11.71
C ASP A 74 -14.49 12.20 -11.01
N PRO A 75 -13.76 11.27 -10.37
CA PRO A 75 -14.36 10.12 -9.66
C PRO A 75 -15.34 10.49 -8.55
N LYS A 76 -15.21 11.69 -7.95
CA LYS A 76 -16.09 12.15 -6.87
C LYS A 76 -17.46 12.61 -7.37
N ALA A 77 -17.56 13.05 -8.63
CA ALA A 77 -18.79 13.58 -9.20
C ALA A 77 -19.84 12.48 -9.47
N VAL A 78 -19.38 11.23 -9.66
CA VAL A 78 -20.27 10.09 -9.98
C VAL A 78 -20.66 9.30 -8.73
N LEU A 79 -20.33 9.81 -7.54
CA LEU A 79 -20.76 9.17 -6.30
C LEU A 79 -22.26 9.32 -6.09
N PRO A 80 -22.95 8.28 -5.57
CA PRO A 80 -24.38 8.36 -5.32
C PRO A 80 -24.73 9.23 -4.09
N GLY A 81 -23.76 9.51 -3.21
CA GLY A 81 -23.94 10.33 -2.02
C GLY A 81 -22.64 10.97 -1.55
N LYS A 82 -22.71 11.83 -0.51
CA LYS A 82 -21.53 12.48 0.06
C LYS A 82 -20.58 11.41 0.60
N PRO A 83 -19.29 11.41 0.22
CA PRO A 83 -18.35 10.42 0.72
C PRO A 83 -18.17 10.55 2.23
N LEU A 84 -18.03 9.41 2.92
CA LEU A 84 -17.74 9.38 4.35
C LEU A 84 -16.43 10.11 4.65
N GLU A 85 -16.48 11.08 5.56
CA GLU A 85 -15.30 11.78 6.07
C GLU A 85 -14.51 10.82 6.96
N ARG A 86 -13.37 10.36 6.45
CA ARG A 86 -12.46 9.50 7.20
C ARG A 86 -11.52 10.37 8.04
N PRO A 87 -11.22 9.99 9.29
CA PRO A 87 -10.16 10.67 10.03
C PRO A 87 -8.85 10.58 9.24
N ALA A 88 -8.02 11.62 9.35
CA ALA A 88 -6.70 11.61 8.72
C ALA A 88 -5.96 10.31 9.12
N PRO A 89 -5.38 9.58 8.15
CA PRO A 89 -4.70 8.33 8.45
C PRO A 89 -3.61 8.57 9.51
N ARG A 90 -3.38 7.61 10.40
CA ARG A 90 -2.42 7.77 11.52
C ARG A 90 -1.00 8.11 11.06
N CYS A 91 -0.64 7.85 9.81
CA CYS A 91 0.63 8.24 9.21
C CYS A 91 0.73 9.73 8.85
N TRP A 92 -0.38 10.48 8.82
CA TRP A 92 -0.45 11.92 8.55
C TRP A 92 -0.52 12.78 9.83
N GLY A 93 -0.68 12.16 11.01
CA GLY A 93 -0.34 12.82 12.29
C GLY A 93 1.18 12.96 12.43
N PRO A 94 1.72 13.50 13.55
CA PRO A 94 3.16 13.55 13.80
C PRO A 94 3.72 12.18 13.49
N CYS A 95 4.51 12.14 12.42
CA CYS A 95 4.96 10.92 11.76
C CYS A 95 5.27 9.86 12.80
N GLY A 96 4.66 8.68 12.65
CA GLY A 96 4.84 7.56 13.57
C GLY A 96 6.31 7.44 13.97
N ARG A 97 6.58 7.18 15.26
CA ARG A 97 7.91 7.15 15.89
C ARG A 97 9.04 7.08 14.86
N ASN A 98 9.72 8.22 14.64
CA ASN A 98 10.86 8.28 13.73
C ASN A 98 12.00 7.42 14.32
N ASP A 99 11.95 6.13 13.98
CA ASP A 99 12.88 5.09 14.39
C ASP A 99 14.00 4.92 13.36
N MET A 100 14.08 5.79 12.33
CA MET A 100 15.27 5.82 11.48
C MET A 100 16.50 6.05 12.36
N LYS A 101 17.48 5.13 12.24
CA LYS A 101 18.71 5.06 13.04
C LYS A 101 18.52 4.79 14.54
N LYS A 102 17.30 4.53 15.02
CA LYS A 102 17.07 4.08 16.40
C LYS A 102 17.01 2.56 16.42
N ALA A 103 17.98 1.93 17.06
CA ALA A 103 17.83 0.53 17.44
C ALA A 103 16.57 0.41 18.32
N ARG A 104 15.63 -0.47 17.96
CA ARG A 104 14.51 -0.82 18.84
C ARG A 104 15.11 -1.25 20.17
N LYS A 105 14.89 -0.47 21.23
CA LYS A 105 15.36 -0.83 22.57
C LYS A 105 14.78 -2.21 22.87
N PRO A 106 15.60 -3.26 23.10
CA PRO A 106 15.07 -4.56 23.44
C PRO A 106 14.23 -4.39 24.71
N ARG A 107 13.01 -4.93 24.71
CA ARG A 107 12.20 -4.96 25.94
C ARG A 107 13.05 -5.70 26.99
N PRO A 108 13.30 -5.10 28.17
CA PRO A 108 14.03 -5.79 29.21
C PRO A 108 13.29 -7.08 29.53
N VAL A 109 13.95 -8.21 29.35
CA VAL A 109 13.39 -9.51 29.75
C VAL A 109 13.52 -9.58 31.26
N VAL A 110 12.42 -9.75 31.98
CA VAL A 110 12.40 -9.71 33.45
C VAL A 110 12.15 -11.13 33.95
N ASN A 111 12.95 -11.59 34.93
CA ASN A 111 12.72 -12.87 35.61
C ASN A 111 11.47 -12.81 36.49
N ALA A 112 10.97 -13.96 36.96
CA ALA A 112 9.84 -14.04 37.91
C ALA A 112 10.01 -13.15 39.16
N ASN A 113 11.25 -12.86 39.56
CA ASN A 113 11.58 -12.02 40.72
C ASN A 113 11.71 -10.53 40.38
N GLY A 114 11.24 -10.08 39.22
CA GLY A 114 11.24 -8.66 38.83
C GLY A 114 12.59 -8.08 38.39
N ARG A 115 13.66 -8.89 38.30
CA ARG A 115 15.00 -8.44 37.88
C ARG A 115 15.22 -8.54 36.38
N VAL A 116 15.82 -7.51 35.78
CA VAL A 116 16.13 -7.45 34.34
C VAL A 116 17.29 -8.41 34.00
N ILE A 117 17.08 -9.25 32.99
CA ILE A 117 18.05 -10.18 32.42
C ILE A 117 18.80 -9.48 31.27
N HIS A 118 20.10 -9.28 31.43
CA HIS A 118 20.95 -8.81 30.34
C HIS A 118 21.32 -9.98 29.41
N GLN A 119 20.66 -10.10 28.25
CA GLN A 119 20.84 -11.24 27.31
C GLN A 119 22.11 -11.19 26.43
N ARG A 120 23.15 -10.43 26.79
CA ARG A 120 24.41 -10.42 26.02
C ARG A 120 25.60 -10.70 26.93
N ARG A 121 25.98 -11.98 27.05
CA ARG A 121 27.38 -12.31 27.36
C ARG A 121 28.23 -11.85 26.18
N LYS A 122 29.32 -11.11 26.43
CA LYS A 122 30.36 -10.86 25.42
C LYS A 122 30.87 -12.23 24.97
N ARG A 123 30.81 -12.55 23.67
CA ARG A 123 31.39 -13.79 23.14
C ARG A 123 32.91 -13.65 23.22
N LEU A 124 33.53 -14.30 24.19
CA LEU A 124 34.98 -14.47 24.30
C LEU A 124 35.38 -15.71 23.48
N GLY A 125 35.04 -15.73 22.19
CA GLY A 125 35.51 -16.79 21.30
C GLY A 125 37.01 -16.62 21.02
N PRO A 126 37.74 -17.69 20.66
CA PRO A 126 39.13 -17.57 20.25
C PRO A 126 39.21 -16.62 19.05
N ILE A 127 39.85 -15.46 19.26
CA ILE A 127 40.19 -14.52 18.20
C ILE A 127 41.46 -15.08 17.57
N THR A 128 41.35 -15.68 16.39
CA THR A 128 42.54 -15.96 15.60
C THR A 128 43.25 -14.63 15.32
N PRO A 129 44.59 -14.55 15.46
CA PRO A 129 45.32 -13.34 15.13
C PRO A 129 45.07 -13.00 13.66
N LYS A 130 44.96 -11.69 13.36
CA LYS A 130 44.91 -11.22 11.97
C LYS A 130 46.23 -11.61 11.31
N ILE A 131 46.18 -12.55 10.37
CA ILE A 131 47.32 -12.88 9.52
C ILE A 131 47.43 -11.75 8.51
N VAL A 132 48.52 -10.98 8.59
CA VAL A 132 48.91 -10.03 7.54
C VAL A 132 49.92 -10.76 6.69
N LEU A 133 49.56 -11.04 5.44
CA LEU A 133 50.48 -11.63 4.47
C LEU A 133 51.57 -10.59 4.15
N GLY A 134 52.82 -11.01 4.23
CA GLY A 134 53.96 -10.17 3.86
C GLY A 134 54.13 -10.14 2.35
N GLU A 135 54.91 -9.19 1.83
CA GLU A 135 55.24 -9.08 0.40
C GLU A 135 55.94 -10.34 -0.15
N SER A 136 56.50 -11.19 0.72
CA SER A 136 57.07 -12.49 0.37
C SER A 136 56.05 -13.61 0.15
N ASP A 137 54.79 -13.41 0.54
CA ASP A 137 53.72 -14.40 0.44
C ASP A 137 52.92 -14.27 -0.89
N LEU A 138 53.30 -13.31 -1.74
CA LEU A 138 52.73 -13.09 -3.08
C LEU A 138 53.67 -13.69 -4.12
N ASP A 139 53.27 -14.82 -4.70
CA ASP A 139 54.03 -15.44 -5.79
C ASP A 139 53.76 -14.68 -7.10
N GLU A 140 54.81 -14.29 -7.81
CA GLU A 140 54.76 -13.43 -9.02
C GLU A 140 53.98 -14.08 -10.18
N ASN A 141 53.67 -15.38 -10.06
CA ASN A 141 52.93 -16.17 -11.03
C ASN A 141 51.39 -16.07 -10.90
N ASP A 142 50.87 -15.37 -9.88
CA ASP A 142 49.42 -15.17 -9.66
C ASP A 142 48.89 -13.84 -10.23
N GLU A 143 49.73 -13.08 -10.95
CA GLU A 143 49.31 -11.86 -11.67
C GLU A 143 48.50 -12.21 -12.94
N VAL A 144 47.17 -12.16 -12.82
CA VAL A 144 46.24 -12.32 -13.96
C VAL A 144 46.27 -11.06 -14.83
N ARG A 145 46.94 -11.13 -15.99
CA ARG A 145 46.93 -10.06 -17.01
C ARG A 145 45.57 -10.02 -17.72
N SER A 146 44.90 -8.87 -17.65
CA SER A 146 43.65 -8.61 -18.39
C SER A 146 43.99 -8.24 -19.84
N SER A 147 43.73 -9.14 -20.79
CA SER A 147 43.82 -8.86 -22.22
C SER A 147 42.62 -8.02 -22.66
N GLY A 148 42.84 -6.73 -22.90
CA GLY A 148 41.88 -5.85 -23.54
C GLY A 148 42.00 -5.89 -25.06
N GLU A 149 40.84 -5.82 -25.72
CA GLU A 149 40.59 -5.40 -27.10
C GLU A 149 40.79 -6.45 -28.21
N GLU A 150 39.68 -6.98 -28.73
CA GLU A 150 39.32 -6.98 -30.16
C GLU A 150 37.92 -7.62 -30.33
N SER A 151 36.89 -6.80 -30.60
CA SER A 151 35.62 -7.30 -31.13
C SER A 151 35.25 -6.42 -32.32
N ALA A 152 35.64 -6.91 -33.49
CA ALA A 152 35.35 -6.34 -34.78
C ALA A 152 33.84 -6.40 -35.05
N TRP A 153 33.25 -5.24 -35.34
CA TRP A 153 31.91 -5.15 -35.90
C TRP A 153 32.03 -5.22 -37.42
N GLU A 154 31.89 -6.41 -38.00
CA GLU A 154 31.58 -6.56 -39.42
C GLU A 154 30.06 -6.60 -39.55
N ASP A 155 29.44 -5.47 -39.92
CA ASP A 155 28.10 -5.47 -40.50
C ASP A 155 27.98 -4.33 -41.51
N ALA A 156 28.19 -4.68 -42.78
CA ALA A 156 27.80 -3.88 -43.93
C ALA A 156 27.53 -4.81 -45.12
N GLY A 157 26.40 -5.51 -45.08
CA GLY A 157 25.79 -6.09 -46.27
C GLY A 157 25.30 -4.96 -47.18
N VAL A 158 26.01 -4.73 -48.29
CA VAL A 158 25.52 -3.95 -49.43
C VAL A 158 24.77 -4.89 -50.36
N VAL A 159 23.51 -4.55 -50.60
CA VAL A 159 22.63 -5.12 -51.61
C VAL A 159 22.70 -4.21 -52.83
N ASP A 160 23.15 -4.75 -53.98
CA ASP A 160 22.59 -4.51 -55.32
C ASP A 160 23.19 -5.51 -56.32
#